data_AF-A0A9R1D7T3-F1
#
_entry.id   AF-A0A9R1D7T3-F1
#
_cell.length_a   1.000
_cell.length_b   1.000
_cell.length_c   1.000
_cell.angle_alpha   90.00
_cell.angle_beta   90.00
_cell.angle_gamma   90.00
#
_symmetry.space_group_name_H-M   'P 1'
#
loop_
_entity.id
_entity.type
_entity.pdbx_description
1 polymer ?
#
loop_
_entity_poly.entity_id
_entity_poly.type
_entity_poly.pdbx_seq_one_letter_code
_entity_poly.pdbx_strand_id
1 'polypeptide(L)'
;MAKGSPHQETASKGWSTDSQIVREFDRPVRVSDAVIETLTKAIEDWSELSKFPPVAEFVDADNLDGLFKTRAVDDTSHIPSVEFLFQDALVTVMYGATVRVIVEQDT
;
A
#
# COMPACT_ATOMS: atom_id res chain seq x y z
N MET A 1 -31.89 15.04 27.47
CA MET A 1 -31.46 13.63 27.37
C MET A 1 -32.06 13.05 26.11
N ALA A 2 -31.26 12.84 25.06
CA ALA A 2 -31.65 12.05 23.89
C ALA A 2 -30.39 11.40 23.32
N LYS A 3 -30.44 10.08 23.18
CA LYS A 3 -29.38 9.21 22.66
C LYS A 3 -29.20 9.41 21.16
N GLY A 4 -27.95 9.29 20.69
CA GLY A 4 -27.61 9.28 19.28
C GLY A 4 -26.19 8.77 19.04
N SER A 5 -25.95 7.51 19.33
CA SER A 5 -24.94 6.71 18.62
C SER A 5 -25.70 5.46 18.17
N PRO A 6 -25.64 5.11 16.88
CA PRO A 6 -24.57 4.21 16.47
C PRO A 6 -24.12 4.43 15.01
N HIS A 7 -22.81 4.45 14.76
CA HIS A 7 -22.24 3.67 13.67
C HIS A 7 -20.75 3.50 13.94
N GLN A 8 -20.38 2.25 14.23
CA GLN A 8 -19.02 1.77 13.99
C GLN A 8 -18.71 2.06 12.53
N GLU A 9 -17.94 3.09 12.27
CA GLU A 9 -16.98 3.01 11.19
C GLU A 9 -15.80 2.24 11.77
N THR A 10 -15.85 0.91 11.67
CA THR A 10 -14.63 0.11 11.69
C THR A 10 -13.87 0.49 10.43
N ALA A 11 -13.20 1.64 10.51
CA ALA A 11 -12.22 2.06 9.55
C ALA A 11 -11.11 1.01 9.58
N SER A 12 -11.11 0.14 8.59
CA SER A 12 -9.85 -0.34 8.03
C SER A 12 -9.01 0.92 7.85
N LYS A 13 -8.01 1.10 8.72
CA LYS A 13 -7.32 2.37 8.99
C LYS A 13 -6.38 2.71 7.84
N GLY A 14 -6.94 2.93 6.66
CA GLY A 14 -6.25 3.50 5.51
C GLY A 14 -6.43 5.01 5.53
N TRP A 15 -5.39 5.74 5.91
CA TRP A 15 -5.36 7.19 5.78
C TRP A 15 -5.24 7.51 4.30
N SER A 16 -6.31 7.97 3.67
CA SER A 16 -6.27 8.49 2.29
C SER A 16 -6.46 10.02 2.36
N THR A 17 -5.43 10.76 2.00
CA THR A 17 -5.43 12.20 1.78
C THR A 17 -5.51 12.47 0.27
N ASP A 18 -5.85 13.69 -0.14
CA ASP A 18 -5.97 14.12 -1.55
C ASP A 18 -4.78 13.67 -2.43
N SER A 19 -3.57 13.63 -1.88
CA SER A 19 -2.32 13.27 -2.58
C SER A 19 -1.60 12.03 -2.00
N GLN A 20 -2.22 11.31 -1.05
CA GLN A 20 -1.60 10.14 -0.43
C GLN A 20 -2.62 9.06 -0.10
N ILE A 21 -2.38 7.80 -0.49
CA ILE A 21 -3.21 6.65 -0.13
C ILE A 21 -2.38 5.67 0.68
N VAL A 22 -2.80 5.42 1.92
CA VAL A 22 -2.20 4.42 2.80
C VAL A 22 -3.15 3.25 2.98
N ARG A 23 -2.67 2.03 2.80
CA ARG A 23 -3.37 0.80 3.21
C ARG A 23 -2.48 -0.08 4.07
N GLU A 24 -3.11 -0.81 4.97
CA GLU A 24 -2.46 -1.77 5.83
C GLU A 24 -3.17 -3.12 5.72
N PHE A 25 -2.38 -4.19 5.64
CA PHE A 25 -2.81 -5.56 5.42
C PHE A 25 -2.26 -6.46 6.52
N ASP A 26 -3.14 -7.24 7.15
CA ASP A 26 -2.75 -8.26 8.11
C ASP A 26 -2.04 -9.44 7.44
N ARG A 27 -1.05 -10.00 8.14
CA ARG A 27 -0.33 -11.19 7.66
C ARG A 27 -1.13 -12.46 7.96
N PRO A 28 -1.10 -13.49 7.07
CA PRO A 28 -0.30 -13.60 5.86
C PRO A 28 -0.95 -12.91 4.65
N VAL A 29 -0.20 -12.05 3.96
CA VAL A 29 -0.62 -11.40 2.71
C VAL A 29 0.54 -11.43 1.71
N ARG A 30 0.23 -11.57 0.43
CA ARG A 30 1.22 -11.43 -0.64
C ARG A 30 1.49 -9.95 -0.83
N VAL A 31 2.75 -9.55 -0.74
CA VAL A 31 3.10 -8.11 -0.79
C VAL A 31 2.69 -7.50 -2.12
N SER A 32 2.86 -8.25 -3.20
CA SER A 32 2.50 -7.84 -4.55
C SER A 32 0.99 -7.65 -4.71
N ASP A 33 0.18 -8.47 -4.05
CA ASP A 33 -1.28 -8.35 -4.04
C ASP A 33 -1.71 -7.08 -3.28
N ALA A 34 -1.12 -6.85 -2.10
CA ALA A 34 -1.33 -5.64 -1.31
C ALA A 34 -0.96 -4.36 -2.10
N VAL A 35 0.15 -4.41 -2.84
CA VAL A 35 0.58 -3.30 -3.70
C VAL A 35 -0.37 -3.09 -4.87
N ILE A 36 -0.75 -4.15 -5.60
CA ILE A 36 -1.69 -4.07 -6.72
C ILE A 36 -3.04 -3.50 -6.25
N GLU A 37 -3.55 -3.96 -5.11
CA GLU A 37 -4.82 -3.49 -4.56
C GLU A 37 -4.75 -2.00 -4.16
N THR A 38 -3.63 -1.58 -3.57
CA THR A 38 -3.44 -0.18 -3.17
C THR A 38 -3.28 0.72 -4.38
N LEU A 39 -2.50 0.32 -5.38
CA LEU A 39 -2.33 1.06 -6.62
C LEU A 39 -3.59 1.11 -7.47
N THR A 40 -4.38 0.03 -7.50
CA THR A 40 -5.69 0.03 -8.19
C THR A 40 -6.58 1.12 -7.62
N LYS A 41 -6.59 1.27 -6.29
CA LYS A 41 -7.36 2.34 -5.63
C LYS A 41 -6.78 3.72 -5.88
N ALA A 42 -5.46 3.84 -5.95
CA ALA A 42 -4.83 5.09 -6.37
C ALA A 42 -5.19 5.47 -7.80
N ILE A 43 -5.34 4.51 -8.71
CA ILE A 43 -5.82 4.77 -10.07
C ILE A 43 -7.29 5.16 -10.10
N GLU A 44 -8.13 4.57 -9.23
CA GLU A 44 -9.54 4.95 -9.10
C GLU A 44 -9.71 6.38 -8.55
N ASP A 45 -8.91 6.77 -7.55
CA ASP A 45 -8.95 8.12 -6.97
C ASP A 45 -8.24 9.16 -7.85
N TRP A 46 -7.10 8.79 -8.45
CA TRP A 46 -6.29 9.65 -9.30
C TRP A 46 -6.32 9.14 -10.74
N SER A 47 -7.31 9.63 -11.50
CA SER A 47 -7.50 9.26 -12.92
C SER A 47 -6.28 9.51 -13.80
N GLU A 48 -5.33 10.35 -13.36
CA GLU A 48 -4.06 10.61 -14.03
C GLU A 48 -3.15 9.38 -14.10
N LEU A 49 -3.23 8.48 -13.10
CA LEU A 49 -2.52 7.19 -13.06
C LEU A 49 -3.17 6.11 -13.93
N SER A 50 -4.35 6.37 -14.53
CA SER A 50 -5.02 5.38 -15.41
C SER A 50 -4.45 5.35 -16.83
N LYS A 51 -3.52 6.26 -17.18
CA LYS A 51 -3.03 6.48 -18.55
C LYS A 51 -2.02 5.43 -19.03
N PHE A 52 -1.59 4.52 -18.18
CA PHE A 52 -0.43 3.65 -18.39
C PHE A 52 -0.76 2.20 -18.03
N PRO A 53 0.05 1.21 -18.50
CA PRO A 53 -0.33 -0.21 -18.50
C PRO A 53 -0.75 -0.73 -17.11
N PRO A 54 -1.54 -1.82 -17.07
CA PRO A 54 -2.06 -2.37 -15.82
C PRO A 54 -0.95 -2.61 -14.80
N VAL A 55 -1.21 -2.25 -13.55
CA VAL A 55 -0.25 -2.30 -12.42
C VAL A 55 0.54 -3.61 -12.36
N ALA A 56 -0.11 -4.73 -12.68
CA ALA A 56 0.50 -6.06 -12.69
C ALA A 56 1.63 -6.24 -13.72
N GLU A 57 1.67 -5.43 -14.78
CA GLU A 57 2.77 -5.42 -15.76
C GLU A 57 3.93 -4.53 -15.31
N PHE A 58 3.68 -3.57 -14.41
CA PHE A 58 4.71 -2.67 -13.90
C PHE A 58 5.40 -3.22 -12.65
N VAL A 59 4.62 -3.83 -11.75
CA VAL A 59 5.13 -4.40 -10.51
C VAL A 59 5.59 -5.83 -10.78
N ASP A 60 6.91 -6.05 -10.76
CA ASP A 60 7.47 -7.40 -10.74
C ASP A 60 7.11 -8.08 -9.42
N ALA A 61 5.94 -8.74 -9.43
CA ALA A 61 5.34 -9.32 -8.25
C ALA A 61 6.19 -10.44 -7.64
N ASP A 62 6.99 -11.15 -8.44
CA ASP A 62 7.83 -12.24 -7.95
C ASP A 62 9.06 -11.68 -7.22
N ASN A 63 9.69 -10.66 -7.83
CA ASN A 63 10.82 -9.97 -7.23
C ASN A 63 10.42 -9.21 -5.97
N LEU A 64 9.29 -8.48 -6.00
CA LEU A 64 8.79 -7.72 -4.86
C LEU A 64 8.52 -8.60 -3.64
N ASP A 65 7.84 -9.73 -3.82
CA ASP A 65 7.60 -10.70 -2.74
C ASP A 65 8.92 -11.35 -2.26
N GLY A 66 9.86 -11.58 -3.18
CA GLY A 66 11.22 -12.05 -2.90
C GLY A 66 12.05 -11.10 -2.04
N LEU A 67 11.93 -9.77 -2.20
CA LEU A 67 12.64 -8.76 -1.41
C LEU A 67 12.30 -8.85 0.09
N PHE A 68 11.05 -9.18 0.42
CA PHE A 68 10.61 -9.30 1.80
C PHE A 68 10.84 -10.69 2.38
N LYS A 69 10.81 -11.74 1.55
CA LYS A 69 11.22 -13.10 1.94
C LYS A 69 12.70 -13.17 2.32
N THR A 70 13.57 -12.42 1.64
CA THR A 70 15.03 -12.45 1.87
C THR A 70 15.51 -11.53 2.99
N ARG A 71 14.79 -10.42 3.29
CA ARG A 71 15.16 -9.48 4.37
C ARG A 71 14.52 -9.76 5.73
N ALA A 72 13.58 -10.69 5.83
CA ALA A 72 12.93 -11.04 7.11
C ALA A 72 13.85 -11.80 8.10
N VAL A 73 15.16 -11.90 7.84
CA VAL A 73 16.11 -12.72 8.61
C VAL A 73 17.10 -11.92 9.47
N ASP A 74 17.11 -10.59 9.40
CA ASP A 74 17.99 -9.78 10.25
C ASP A 74 17.23 -9.15 11.42
N ASP A 75 17.52 -9.70 12.60
CA ASP A 75 17.04 -9.41 13.97
C ASP A 75 17.41 -7.98 14.45
N THR A 76 17.26 -6.99 13.57
CA THR A 76 17.49 -5.58 13.88
C THR A 76 16.14 -4.87 13.86
N SER A 77 15.89 -3.97 14.80
CA SER A 77 14.63 -3.22 15.00
C SER A 77 14.16 -2.35 13.83
N HIS A 78 14.63 -2.61 12.60
CA HIS A 78 14.29 -1.89 11.39
C HIS A 78 13.21 -2.66 10.62
N ILE A 79 12.07 -2.02 10.39
CA ILE A 79 11.02 -2.58 9.53
C ILE A 79 11.56 -2.59 8.10
N PRO A 80 11.66 -3.74 7.42
CA PRO A 80 12.09 -3.76 6.03
C PRO A 80 11.08 -2.98 5.17
N SER A 81 11.57 -1.99 4.44
CA SER A 81 10.80 -1.20 3.49
C SER A 81 11.45 -1.21 2.10
N VAL A 82 10.62 -1.01 1.07
CA VAL A 82 11.05 -0.73 -0.30
C VAL A 82 10.26 0.45 -0.82
N GLU A 83 10.93 1.29 -1.59
CA GLU A 83 10.37 2.49 -2.19
C GLU A 83 10.64 2.43 -3.69
N PHE A 84 9.61 2.68 -4.50
CA PHE A 84 9.74 2.74 -5.96
C PHE A 84 8.73 3.71 -6.55
N LEU A 85 9.05 4.28 -7.71
CA LEU A 85 8.15 5.18 -8.42
C LEU A 85 7.22 4.39 -9.35
N PHE A 86 5.93 4.61 -9.25
CA PHE A 86 4.89 4.14 -10.16
C PHE A 86 4.20 5.37 -10.78
N GLN A 87 4.48 5.65 -12.05
CA GLN A 87 3.81 6.71 -12.80
C GLN A 87 3.77 8.07 -12.09
N ASP A 88 4.94 8.52 -11.61
CA ASP A 88 5.11 9.77 -10.84
C ASP A 88 4.54 9.74 -9.41
N ALA A 89 3.93 8.61 -8.99
CA ALA A 89 3.62 8.36 -7.60
C ALA A 89 4.73 7.56 -6.90
N LEU A 90 5.14 8.01 -5.72
CA LEU A 90 6.04 7.27 -4.84
C LEU A 90 5.26 6.17 -4.11
N VAL A 91 5.70 4.93 -4.29
CA VAL A 91 5.13 3.75 -3.64
C VAL A 91 6.10 3.24 -2.59
N THR A 92 5.68 3.32 -1.33
CA THR A 92 6.44 2.86 -0.18
C THR A 92 5.75 1.65 0.42
N VAL A 93 6.44 0.51 0.46
CA VAL A 93 5.93 -0.73 1.06
C VAL A 93 6.74 -1.06 2.28
N MET A 94 6.09 -1.14 3.43
CA MET A 94 6.69 -1.49 4.70
C MET A 94 6.20 -2.88 5.13
N TYR A 95 7.13 -3.76 5.47
CA TYR A 95 6.85 -5.14 5.84
C TYR A 95 7.21 -5.38 7.30
N GLY A 96 6.28 -5.03 8.20
CA GLY A 96 6.44 -5.13 9.65
C GLY A 96 5.53 -6.20 10.25
N ALA A 97 4.90 -5.88 11.39
CA ALA A 97 3.82 -6.69 11.96
C ALA A 97 2.68 -6.94 10.96
N THR A 98 2.41 -5.91 10.16
CA THR A 98 1.48 -5.83 9.04
C THR A 98 2.22 -5.34 7.80
N VAL A 99 1.66 -5.56 6.61
CA VAL A 99 2.17 -5.01 5.36
C VAL A 99 1.47 -3.68 5.11
N ARG A 100 2.21 -2.59 5.09
CA ARG A 100 1.67 -1.26 4.80
C ARG A 100 2.15 -0.80 3.43
N VAL A 101 1.23 -0.35 2.59
CA VAL A 101 1.52 0.25 1.29
C VAL A 101 1.07 1.71 1.34
N ILE A 102 1.96 2.61 0.98
CA ILE A 102 1.75 4.04 0.91
C ILE A 102 1.99 4.43 -0.55
N VAL A 103 1.06 5.15 -1.15
CA VAL A 103 1.18 5.69 -2.51
C VAL A 103 1.03 7.20 -2.38
N GLU A 104 2.00 7.96 -2.86
CA GLU A 104 2.05 9.43 -2.76
C GLU A 104 2.19 10.01 -4.16
N GLN A 105 1.32 10.93 -4.57
CA GLN A 105 1.44 11.62 -5.85
C GLN A 105 2.28 12.90 -5.66
N ASP A 106 3.30 13.11 -6.50
CA ASP A 106 4.00 14.40 -6.58
C ASP A 106 3.07 15.38 -7.31
N THR A 107 2.64 16.45 -6.62
CA THR A 107 1.73 17.48 -7.14
C THR A 107 2.47 18.63 -7.81
#